data_AF-A0A7J2ZHZ0-F1
#
_entry.id   AF-A0A7J2ZHZ0-F1
#
_cell.length_a   1.000
_cell.length_b   1.000
_cell.length_c   1.000
_cell.angle_alpha   90.00
_cell.angle_beta   90.00
_cell.angle_gamma   90.00
#
_symmetry.space_group_name_H-M   'P 1'
#
loop_
_entity.id
_entity.type
_entity.pdbx_description
1 polymer ?
#
loop_
_entity_poly.entity_id
_entity_poly.type
_entity_poly.pdbx_seq_one_letter_code
_entity_poly.pdbx_strand_id
1 'polypeptide(L)'
;RFDLIFVLRDEPNAEIDQKISRHIITLHSGGDRGVTSPIPPNVLKKYIAYSKKIDPILTPEAASALQQFYLQMRTVYEKTSTVSITARQLESLIRLAEARARAALRNVVTEEDAKAAIELMRKSLSEVGIDVESGKPDIDVIMTGKPMSVREKLSLVLDVIRQLEQQHGYADDSALRQELQEQGLSRGEIDRIINRMITEGRIYSPKPGAYRLT
;
A
#
# COMPACT_ATOMS: atom_id res chain seq x y z
N ARG A 1 19.14 6.49 -5.88
CA ARG A 1 17.78 6.82 -5.38
C ARG A 1 16.80 6.54 -6.51
N PHE A 2 15.82 5.66 -6.26
CA PHE A 2 14.90 5.12 -7.27
C PHE A 2 13.55 5.84 -7.24
N ASP A 3 12.84 5.83 -8.38
CA ASP A 3 11.50 6.42 -8.51
C ASP A 3 10.40 5.37 -8.29
N LEU A 4 10.59 4.13 -8.76
CA LEU A 4 9.75 2.97 -8.47
C LEU A 4 10.62 1.81 -7.94
N ILE A 5 10.07 1.05 -7.00
CA ILE A 5 10.64 -0.17 -6.42
C ILE A 5 9.61 -1.30 -6.62
N PHE A 6 10.03 -2.38 -7.26
CA PHE A 6 9.26 -3.61 -7.36
C PHE A 6 10.05 -4.76 -6.75
N VAL A 7 9.47 -5.45 -5.78
CA VAL A 7 10.05 -6.59 -5.06
C VAL A 7 9.61 -7.87 -5.76
N LEU A 8 10.54 -8.51 -6.46
CA LEU A 8 10.33 -9.85 -7.02
C LEU A 8 10.58 -10.88 -5.92
N ARG A 9 9.52 -11.56 -5.48
CA ARG A 9 9.61 -12.68 -4.54
C ARG A 9 9.58 -13.99 -5.32
N ASP A 10 10.53 -14.86 -5.00
CA ASP A 10 10.55 -16.23 -5.53
C ASP A 10 9.71 -17.10 -4.58
N GLU A 11 8.48 -17.38 -4.97
CA GLU A 11 7.55 -18.22 -4.21
C GLU A 11 7.39 -19.56 -4.95
N PRO A 12 7.73 -20.69 -4.31
CA PRO A 12 7.62 -22.00 -4.94
C PRO A 12 6.19 -22.26 -5.44
N ASN A 13 6.04 -22.49 -6.74
CA ASN A 13 4.75 -22.75 -7.36
C ASN A 13 4.92 -23.83 -8.42
N ALA A 14 4.45 -25.04 -8.09
CA ALA A 14 4.65 -26.23 -8.93
C ALA A 14 4.22 -26.03 -10.40
N GLU A 15 3.14 -25.29 -10.68
CA GLU A 15 2.68 -25.04 -12.05
C GLU A 15 3.56 -24.04 -12.79
N ILE A 16 3.95 -22.95 -12.14
CA ILE A 16 4.82 -21.92 -12.73
C ILE A 16 6.23 -22.49 -12.93
N ASP A 17 6.76 -23.18 -11.93
CA ASP A 17 8.08 -23.80 -11.94
C ASP A 17 8.17 -24.88 -13.02
N GLN A 18 7.11 -25.66 -13.22
CA GLN A 18 7.05 -26.63 -14.33
C GLN A 18 7.08 -25.93 -15.70
N LYS A 19 6.37 -24.80 -15.86
CA LYS A 19 6.41 -24.02 -17.11
C LYS A 19 7.79 -23.42 -17.37
N ILE A 20 8.41 -22.83 -16.35
CA ILE A 20 9.74 -22.22 -16.43
C ILE A 20 10.78 -23.29 -16.75
N SER A 21 10.82 -24.38 -15.99
CA SER A 21 11.79 -25.47 -16.19
C SER A 21 11.66 -26.12 -17.57
N ARG A 22 10.43 -26.39 -18.02
CA ARG A 22 10.17 -26.89 -19.38
C ARG A 22 10.71 -25.94 -20.44
N HIS A 23 10.47 -24.64 -20.28
CA HIS A 23 10.98 -23.63 -21.22
C HIS A 23 12.52 -23.60 -21.26
N ILE A 24 13.18 -23.66 -20.09
CA ILE A 24 14.65 -23.70 -19.99
C ILE A 24 15.23 -24.94 -20.67
N ILE A 25 14.63 -26.12 -20.46
CA ILE A 25 15.07 -27.38 -21.07
C ILE A 25 14.95 -27.31 -22.59
N THR A 26 13.82 -26.82 -23.11
CA THR A 26 13.60 -26.67 -24.56
C THR A 26 14.67 -25.80 -25.21
N LEU A 27 15.05 -24.68 -24.57
CA LEU A 27 16.08 -23.77 -25.08
C LEU A 27 17.48 -24.43 -25.15
N HIS A 28 17.81 -25.29 -24.21
CA HIS A 28 19.12 -25.97 -24.16
C HIS A 28 19.17 -27.26 -25.00
N SER A 29 18.00 -27.85 -25.31
CA SER A 29 17.88 -29.08 -26.11
C SER A 29 17.94 -28.83 -27.62
N GLY A 30 18.28 -27.62 -28.06
CA GLY A 30 18.27 -27.23 -29.48
C GLY A 30 16.87 -27.10 -30.08
N GLY A 31 15.83 -27.07 -29.24
CA GLY A 31 14.46 -26.79 -29.67
C GLY A 31 14.34 -25.36 -30.21
N ASP A 32 13.49 -25.18 -31.22
CA ASP A 32 13.17 -23.85 -31.72
C ASP A 32 12.70 -22.95 -30.57
N ARG A 33 13.05 -21.66 -30.61
CA ARG A 33 12.79 -20.73 -29.51
C ARG A 33 11.30 -20.55 -29.22
N GLY A 34 10.41 -21.15 -30.03
CA GLY A 34 8.99 -21.41 -29.75
C GLY A 34 8.11 -20.18 -29.54
N VAL A 35 8.72 -19.01 -29.42
CA VAL A 35 8.11 -17.72 -29.19
C VAL A 35 8.71 -16.80 -30.24
N THR A 36 8.19 -16.89 -31.46
CA THR A 36 8.38 -15.81 -32.43
C THR A 36 7.65 -14.60 -31.87
N SER A 37 8.41 -13.64 -31.35
CA SER A 37 7.84 -12.36 -30.92
C SER A 37 7.02 -11.77 -32.07
N PRO A 38 5.77 -11.35 -31.85
CA PRO A 38 4.93 -10.79 -32.92
C PRO A 38 5.54 -9.52 -33.50
N ILE A 39 6.43 -8.85 -32.74
CA ILE A 39 7.15 -7.66 -33.18
C ILE A 39 8.64 -8.00 -33.33
N PRO A 40 9.22 -7.83 -34.54
CA PRO A 40 10.64 -8.01 -34.74
C PRO A 40 11.47 -7.02 -33.89
N PRO A 41 12.60 -7.44 -33.30
CA PRO A 41 13.41 -6.57 -32.44
C PRO A 41 13.85 -5.25 -33.10
N ASN A 42 14.15 -5.28 -34.40
CA ASN A 42 14.55 -4.10 -35.15
C ASN A 42 13.40 -3.08 -35.30
N VAL A 43 12.16 -3.55 -35.44
CA VAL A 43 10.97 -2.69 -35.51
C VAL A 43 10.74 -2.03 -34.15
N LEU A 44 10.80 -2.81 -33.06
CA LEU A 44 10.64 -2.28 -31.70
C LEU A 44 11.70 -1.21 -31.37
N LYS A 45 12.97 -1.44 -31.74
CA LYS A 45 14.04 -0.44 -31.56
C LYS A 45 13.75 0.86 -32.29
N LYS A 46 13.32 0.78 -33.56
CA LYS A 46 12.95 1.95 -34.37
C LYS A 46 11.74 2.66 -33.78
N TYR A 47 10.75 1.92 -33.30
CA TYR A 47 9.56 2.46 -32.64
C TYR A 47 9.94 3.28 -31.41
N ILE A 48 10.71 2.70 -30.48
CA ILE A 48 11.18 3.39 -29.27
C ILE A 48 11.98 4.65 -29.63
N ALA A 49 12.87 4.57 -30.64
CA ALA A 49 13.65 5.71 -31.10
C ALA A 49 12.79 6.83 -31.68
N TYR A 50 11.69 6.48 -32.36
CA TYR A 50 10.72 7.46 -32.88
C TYR A 50 9.89 8.07 -31.75
N SER A 51 9.34 7.25 -30.85
CA SER A 51 8.57 7.71 -29.68
C SER A 51 9.36 8.71 -28.84
N LYS A 52 10.67 8.50 -28.64
CA LYS A 52 11.54 9.42 -27.88
C LYS A 52 11.65 10.84 -28.44
N LYS A 53 11.22 11.10 -29.67
CA LYS A 53 11.19 12.44 -30.27
C LYS A 53 9.94 13.25 -29.91
N ILE A 54 9.00 12.63 -29.21
CA ILE A 54 7.73 13.25 -28.82
C ILE A 54 7.84 13.72 -27.37
N ASP A 55 7.49 14.99 -27.15
CA ASP A 55 7.46 15.62 -25.83
C ASP A 55 6.02 16.01 -25.50
N PRO A 56 5.25 15.09 -24.88
CA PRO A 56 3.85 15.32 -24.61
C PRO A 56 3.64 16.35 -23.51
N ILE A 57 2.57 17.14 -23.65
CA ILE A 57 2.20 18.18 -22.68
C ILE A 57 1.04 17.69 -21.82
N LEU A 58 1.07 17.99 -20.52
CA LEU A 58 -0.03 17.62 -19.61
C LEU A 58 -1.31 18.39 -19.94
N THR A 59 -2.42 17.66 -20.02
CA THR A 59 -3.73 18.31 -20.01
C THR A 59 -4.12 18.72 -18.58
N PRO A 60 -5.04 19.69 -18.41
CA PRO A 60 -5.51 20.11 -17.09
C PRO A 60 -6.09 18.95 -16.26
N GLU A 61 -6.78 18.02 -16.90
CA GLU A 61 -7.40 16.86 -16.25
C GLU A 61 -6.33 15.91 -15.71
N ALA A 62 -5.30 15.62 -16.51
CA ALA A 62 -4.16 14.80 -16.09
C ALA A 62 -3.39 15.46 -14.93
N ALA A 63 -3.12 16.76 -15.02
CA ALA A 63 -2.45 17.51 -13.97
C ALA A 63 -3.23 17.47 -12.65
N SER A 64 -4.56 17.66 -12.71
CA SER A 64 -5.43 17.58 -11.53
C SER A 64 -5.39 16.20 -10.88
N ALA A 65 -5.50 15.12 -11.68
CA ALA A 65 -5.45 13.76 -11.16
C ALA A 65 -4.12 13.44 -10.45
N LEU A 66 -2.98 13.84 -11.04
CA LEU A 66 -1.65 13.65 -10.45
C LEU A 66 -1.48 14.46 -9.16
N GLN A 67 -1.97 15.71 -9.14
CA GLN A 67 -1.91 16.58 -7.97
C GLN A 67 -2.73 16.01 -6.82
N GLN A 68 -3.97 15.58 -7.09
CA GLN A 68 -4.84 14.99 -6.08
C GLN A 68 -4.21 13.75 -5.45
N PHE A 69 -3.64 12.85 -6.26
CA PHE A 69 -2.97 11.67 -5.75
C PHE A 69 -1.71 12.00 -4.93
N TYR A 70 -0.91 12.98 -5.35
CA TYR A 70 0.24 13.42 -4.58
C TYR A 70 -0.15 14.00 -3.20
N LEU A 71 -1.25 14.74 -3.13
CA LEU A 71 -1.77 15.24 -1.85
C LEU A 71 -2.23 14.09 -0.95
N GLN A 72 -2.96 13.12 -1.51
CA GLN A 72 -3.37 11.91 -0.78
C GLN A 72 -2.16 11.16 -0.21
N MET A 73 -1.15 10.93 -1.04
CA MET A 73 0.11 10.33 -0.61
C MET A 73 0.71 11.08 0.59
N ARG A 74 0.81 12.41 0.51
CA ARG A 74 1.39 13.24 1.58
C ARG A 74 0.62 13.13 2.90
N THR A 75 -0.70 13.06 2.87
CA THR A 75 -1.53 12.84 4.07
C THR A 75 -1.30 11.47 4.71
N VAL A 76 -1.12 10.41 3.91
CA VAL A 76 -0.83 9.06 4.43
C VAL A 76 0.55 9.03 5.10
N TYR A 77 1.53 9.75 4.57
CA TYR A 77 2.87 9.83 5.15
C TYR A 77 2.89 10.47 6.55
N GLU A 78 2.14 11.57 6.75
CA GLU A 78 2.06 12.23 8.06
C GLU A 78 1.60 11.26 9.18
N LYS A 79 0.83 10.24 8.82
CA LYS A 79 0.32 9.22 9.75
C LYS A 79 1.26 8.05 9.99
N THR A 80 2.09 7.69 9.00
CA THR A 80 2.86 6.43 9.00
C THR A 80 4.37 6.62 9.20
N SER A 81 4.94 7.77 8.82
CA SER A 81 6.36 8.14 9.03
C SER A 81 7.41 7.14 8.51
N THR A 82 7.07 6.22 7.61
CA THR A 82 7.96 5.13 7.16
C THR A 82 8.82 5.49 5.94
N VAL A 83 8.37 6.37 5.03
CA VAL A 83 9.13 6.80 3.84
C VAL A 83 8.80 8.25 3.46
N SER A 84 9.81 9.13 3.39
CA SER A 84 9.59 10.55 3.07
C SER A 84 9.01 10.76 1.67
N ILE A 85 7.76 11.21 1.61
CA ILE A 85 7.10 11.63 0.38
C ILE A 85 7.52 13.07 0.09
N THR A 86 8.25 13.24 -1.02
CA THR A 86 8.84 14.53 -1.42
C THR A 86 8.28 14.97 -2.77
N ALA A 87 8.46 16.24 -3.14
CA ALA A 87 8.05 16.78 -4.45
C ALA A 87 8.58 15.95 -5.64
N ARG A 88 9.72 15.26 -5.47
CA ARG A 88 10.26 14.31 -6.44
C ARG A 88 9.28 13.19 -6.84
N GLN A 89 8.38 12.78 -5.94
CA GLN A 89 7.39 11.75 -6.26
C GLN A 89 6.36 12.27 -7.28
N LEU A 90 5.98 13.55 -7.18
CA LEU A 90 5.15 14.20 -8.19
C LEU A 90 5.87 14.29 -9.53
N GLU A 91 7.15 14.69 -9.54
CA GLU A 91 7.96 14.69 -10.77
C GLU A 91 8.10 13.29 -11.38
N SER A 92 8.15 12.26 -10.55
CA SER A 92 8.22 10.86 -11.00
C SER A 92 6.90 10.41 -11.63
N LEU A 93 5.77 10.76 -11.03
CA LEU A 93 4.43 10.52 -11.58
C LEU A 93 4.25 11.20 -12.94
N ILE A 94 4.66 12.46 -13.06
CA ILE A 94 4.62 13.22 -14.32
C ILE A 94 5.45 12.50 -15.39
N ARG A 95 6.70 12.15 -15.08
CA ARG A 95 7.59 11.43 -16.02
C ARG A 95 7.02 10.07 -16.46
N LEU A 96 6.34 9.35 -15.57
CA LEU A 96 5.69 8.08 -15.90
C LEU A 96 4.49 8.28 -16.84
N ALA A 97 3.65 9.29 -16.58
CA ALA A 97 2.50 9.60 -17.41
C ALA A 97 2.92 10.07 -18.81
N GLU A 98 3.93 10.95 -18.89
CA GLU A 98 4.55 11.38 -20.14
C GLU A 98 5.15 10.19 -20.91
N ALA A 99 5.84 9.28 -20.23
CA ALA A 99 6.41 8.09 -20.86
C ALA A 99 5.33 7.20 -21.49
N ARG A 100 4.16 7.06 -20.85
CA ARG A 100 3.02 6.31 -21.41
C ARG A 100 2.41 7.01 -22.62
N ALA A 101 2.20 8.32 -22.55
CA ALA A 101 1.71 9.11 -23.68
C ALA A 101 2.67 9.03 -24.89
N ARG A 102 3.98 9.15 -24.62
CA ARG A 102 5.06 9.03 -25.58
C ARG A 102 5.12 7.63 -26.22
N ALA A 103 4.98 6.57 -25.42
CA ALA A 103 4.90 5.20 -25.91
C ALA A 103 3.68 4.97 -26.81
N ALA A 104 2.61 5.73 -26.63
CA ALA A 104 1.42 5.73 -27.48
C ALA A 104 1.49 6.74 -28.65
N LEU A 105 2.65 7.38 -28.88
CA LEU A 105 2.87 8.41 -29.90
C LEU A 105 1.93 9.62 -29.81
N ARG A 106 1.47 9.96 -28.60
CA ARG A 106 0.60 11.12 -28.35
C ARG A 106 1.43 12.33 -27.93
N ASN A 107 1.01 13.51 -28.39
CA ASN A 107 1.59 14.81 -28.00
C ASN A 107 0.97 15.41 -26.74
N VAL A 108 -0.01 14.72 -26.14
CA VAL A 108 -0.70 15.17 -24.93
C VAL A 108 -0.81 14.01 -23.94
N VAL A 109 -0.61 14.31 -22.66
CA VAL A 109 -0.81 13.36 -21.56
C VAL A 109 -2.25 13.42 -21.11
N THR A 110 -2.97 12.32 -21.29
CA THR A 110 -4.40 12.24 -20.95
C THR A 110 -4.61 11.85 -19.48
N GLU A 111 -5.83 12.04 -18.97
CA GLU A 111 -6.20 11.58 -17.62
C GLU A 111 -5.97 10.07 -17.44
N GLU A 112 -6.20 9.27 -18.48
CA GLU A 112 -5.91 7.83 -18.45
C GLU A 112 -4.42 7.56 -18.21
N ASP A 113 -3.53 8.34 -18.81
CA ASP A 113 -2.07 8.23 -18.62
C ASP A 113 -1.67 8.52 -17.18
N ALA A 114 -2.26 9.55 -16.60
CA ALA A 114 -2.10 9.88 -15.19
C ALA A 114 -2.58 8.72 -14.30
N LYS A 115 -3.77 8.15 -14.57
CA LYS A 115 -4.31 7.02 -13.79
C LYS A 115 -3.39 5.79 -13.83
N ALA A 116 -2.87 5.42 -15.00
CA ALA A 116 -1.94 4.30 -15.11
C ALA A 116 -0.62 4.53 -14.36
N ALA A 117 -0.08 5.76 -14.41
CA ALA A 117 1.11 6.12 -13.64
C ALA A 117 0.85 6.06 -12.12
N ILE A 118 -0.34 6.50 -11.68
CA ILE A 118 -0.78 6.40 -10.29
C ILE A 118 -0.87 4.93 -9.85
N GLU A 119 -1.46 4.05 -10.66
CA GLU A 119 -1.55 2.62 -10.35
C GLU A 119 -0.18 1.96 -10.18
N LEU A 120 0.78 2.26 -11.07
CA LEU A 120 2.15 1.77 -10.95
C LEU A 120 2.82 2.24 -9.66
N MET A 121 2.65 3.51 -9.31
CA MET A 121 3.18 4.07 -8.07
C MET A 121 2.53 3.44 -6.83
N ARG A 122 1.21 3.25 -6.83
CA ARG A 122 0.49 2.55 -5.75
C ARG A 122 1.03 1.15 -5.53
N LYS A 123 1.18 0.38 -6.61
CA LYS A 123 1.74 -0.98 -6.53
C LYS A 123 3.14 -0.96 -5.93
N SER A 124 4.00 -0.07 -6.43
CA SER A 124 5.36 0.08 -5.89
C SER A 124 5.37 0.43 -4.40
N LEU A 125 4.51 1.34 -3.95
CA LEU A 125 4.37 1.73 -2.55
C LEU A 125 3.84 0.58 -1.68
N SER A 126 2.88 -0.21 -2.18
CA SER A 126 2.33 -1.35 -1.45
C SER A 126 3.39 -2.43 -1.19
N GLU A 127 4.30 -2.67 -2.14
CA GLU A 127 5.35 -3.68 -2.00
C GLU A 127 6.42 -3.28 -0.97
N VAL A 128 6.57 -1.98 -0.71
CA VAL A 128 7.42 -1.44 0.38
C VAL A 128 6.64 -1.20 1.69
N GLY A 129 5.39 -1.66 1.77
CA GLY A 129 4.58 -1.63 3.00
C GLY A 129 3.82 -0.32 3.24
N ILE A 130 3.60 0.49 2.21
CA ILE A 130 2.75 1.70 2.27
C ILE A 130 1.43 1.42 1.57
N ASP A 131 0.37 1.31 2.35
CA ASP A 131 -0.99 1.17 1.83
C ASP A 131 -1.58 2.57 1.55
N VAL A 132 -1.75 2.89 0.26
CA VAL A 132 -2.42 4.11 -0.22
C VAL A 132 -3.89 3.83 -0.57
N GLU A 133 -4.31 2.57 -0.56
CA GLU A 133 -5.62 2.06 -0.96
C GLU A 133 -6.70 2.34 0.10
N SER A 134 -6.30 2.44 1.37
CA SER A 134 -7.19 2.87 2.46
C SER A 134 -7.68 4.32 2.33
N GLY A 135 -7.34 5.01 1.23
CA GLY A 135 -7.87 6.32 0.82
C GLY A 135 -9.38 6.34 0.49
N LYS A 136 -10.20 5.51 1.14
CA LYS A 136 -11.59 5.90 1.38
C LYS A 136 -11.52 7.06 2.38
N PRO A 137 -12.00 8.27 2.05
CA PRO A 137 -12.59 9.08 3.10
C PRO A 137 -13.80 8.25 3.53
N ASP A 138 -13.65 7.44 4.58
CA ASP A 138 -14.81 6.83 5.22
C ASP A 138 -15.80 7.95 5.43
N ILE A 139 -16.94 7.90 4.73
CA ILE A 139 -18.00 8.91 4.83
C ILE A 139 -18.53 8.95 6.28
N ASP A 140 -18.28 7.88 7.05
CA ASP A 140 -18.46 7.81 8.50
C ASP A 140 -17.57 8.77 9.31
N VAL A 141 -16.45 9.27 8.75
CA VAL A 141 -15.55 10.25 9.39
C VAL A 141 -16.13 11.67 9.37
N ILE A 142 -17.04 11.97 8.43
CA ILE A 142 -17.61 13.32 8.28
C ILE A 142 -18.71 13.57 9.32
N MET A 143 -19.40 12.53 9.82
CA MET A 143 -20.55 12.69 10.72
C MET A 143 -20.28 12.39 12.20
N THR A 144 -19.15 11.76 12.57
CA THR A 144 -18.89 11.36 13.98
C THR A 144 -17.52 11.74 14.58
N GLY A 145 -16.61 12.33 13.80
CA GLY A 145 -15.57 13.20 14.37
C GLY A 145 -14.28 12.58 14.93
N LYS A 146 -13.84 11.38 14.51
CA LYS A 146 -12.41 10.93 14.38
C LYS A 146 -12.28 9.40 14.26
N PRO A 147 -11.51 8.86 13.29
CA PRO A 147 -10.96 7.50 13.39
C PRO A 147 -9.66 7.55 14.21
N MET A 148 -9.63 6.83 15.33
CA MET A 148 -8.42 6.73 16.16
C MET A 148 -7.27 6.07 15.40
N SER A 149 -6.10 6.72 15.40
CA SER A 149 -4.83 6.10 15.01
C SER A 149 -4.62 4.80 15.77
N VAL A 150 -3.89 3.84 15.20
CA VAL A 150 -3.49 2.61 15.92
C VAL A 150 -2.85 2.95 17.27
N ARG A 151 -2.09 4.05 17.34
CA ARG A 151 -1.51 4.56 18.58
C ARG A 151 -2.55 5.09 19.58
N GLU A 152 -3.60 5.73 19.11
CA GLU A 152 -4.70 6.25 19.94
C GLU A 152 -5.57 5.11 20.45
N LYS A 153 -5.86 4.09 19.62
CA LYS A 153 -6.53 2.85 20.03
C LYS A 153 -5.73 2.13 21.13
N LEU A 154 -4.41 2.04 20.97
CA LEU A 154 -3.53 1.48 22.00
C LEU A 154 -3.55 2.30 23.30
N SER A 155 -3.54 3.64 23.21
CA SER A 155 -3.63 4.49 24.42
C SER A 155 -4.97 4.30 25.13
N LEU A 156 -6.07 4.29 24.39
CA LEU A 156 -7.41 4.13 24.95
C LEU A 156 -7.54 2.79 25.70
N VAL A 157 -7.05 1.70 25.11
CA VAL A 157 -7.07 0.38 25.78
C VAL A 157 -6.25 0.40 27.07
N LEU A 158 -5.07 1.05 27.08
CA LEU A 158 -4.28 1.19 28.31
C LEU A 158 -4.99 2.03 29.37
N ASP A 159 -5.65 3.12 28.96
CA ASP A 159 -6.34 4.03 29.88
C ASP A 159 -7.57 3.36 30.51
N VAL A 160 -8.34 2.59 29.73
CA VAL A 160 -9.46 1.79 30.24
C VAL A 160 -8.97 0.69 31.20
N ILE A 161 -7.89 0.00 30.86
CA ILE A 161 -7.28 -1.01 31.75
C ILE A 161 -6.82 -0.37 33.06
N ARG A 162 -6.21 0.82 33.02
CA ARG A 162 -5.82 1.58 34.24
C ARG A 162 -7.01 1.95 35.09
N GLN A 163 -8.10 2.42 34.48
CA GLN A 163 -9.31 2.79 35.22
C GLN A 163 -9.95 1.59 35.91
N LEU A 164 -10.08 0.47 35.21
CA LEU A 164 -10.61 -0.77 35.78
C LEU A 164 -9.69 -1.34 36.87
N GLU A 165 -8.37 -1.24 36.70
CA GLU A 165 -7.40 -1.64 37.73
C GLU A 165 -7.50 -0.77 38.99
N GLN A 166 -7.76 0.54 38.87
CA GLN A 166 -7.93 1.43 40.02
C GLN A 166 -9.21 1.16 40.82
N GLN A 167 -10.27 0.66 40.18
CA GLN A 167 -11.54 0.38 40.84
C GLN A 167 -11.61 -1.03 41.45
N HIS A 168 -11.06 -2.04 40.75
CA HIS A 168 -11.24 -3.45 41.10
C HIS A 168 -9.93 -4.22 41.31
N GLY A 169 -8.77 -3.57 41.11
CA GLY A 169 -7.44 -4.17 41.23
C GLY A 169 -6.99 -4.97 39.99
N TYR A 170 -7.90 -5.25 39.05
CA TYR A 170 -7.64 -5.90 37.76
C TYR A 170 -8.76 -5.53 36.77
N ALA A 171 -8.46 -5.62 35.47
CA ALA A 171 -9.44 -5.37 34.42
C ALA A 171 -10.10 -6.70 33.98
N ASP A 172 -11.37 -6.89 34.31
CA ASP A 172 -12.18 -8.03 33.82
C ASP A 172 -12.37 -7.96 32.30
N ASP A 173 -12.18 -9.09 31.59
CA ASP A 173 -12.26 -9.18 30.12
C ASP A 173 -13.66 -8.80 29.60
N SER A 174 -14.72 -9.20 30.30
CA SER A 174 -16.09 -8.84 29.92
C SER A 174 -16.37 -7.35 30.06
N ALA A 175 -15.91 -6.72 31.16
CA ALA A 175 -16.07 -5.29 31.39
C ALA A 175 -15.21 -4.45 30.43
N LEU A 176 -13.95 -4.86 30.22
CA LEU A 176 -13.03 -4.22 29.28
C LEU A 176 -13.58 -4.25 27.85
N ARG A 177 -14.10 -5.39 27.40
CA ARG A 177 -14.69 -5.53 26.07
C ARG A 177 -15.97 -4.71 25.89
N GLN A 178 -16.76 -4.55 26.96
CA GLN A 178 -17.97 -3.75 26.93
C GLN A 178 -17.62 -2.26 26.81
N GLU A 179 -16.74 -1.75 27.67
CA GLU A 179 -16.30 -0.35 27.67
C GLU A 179 -15.64 0.02 26.32
N LEU A 180 -14.79 -0.85 25.78
CA LEU A 180 -14.16 -0.63 24.47
C LEU A 180 -15.15 -0.68 23.30
N GLN A 181 -16.25 -1.44 23.41
CA GLN A 181 -17.32 -1.44 22.42
C GLN A 181 -18.15 -0.17 22.50
N GLU A 182 -18.43 0.34 23.71
CA GLU A 182 -19.13 1.62 23.91
C GLU A 182 -18.31 2.81 23.37
N GLN A 183 -16.98 2.72 23.43
CA GLN A 183 -16.05 3.68 22.83
C GLN A 183 -15.82 3.46 21.32
N GLY A 184 -16.56 2.55 20.67
CA GLY A 184 -16.59 2.40 19.22
C GLY A 184 -15.55 1.45 18.61
N LEU A 185 -14.87 0.59 19.40
CA LEU A 185 -14.01 -0.46 18.83
C LEU A 185 -14.82 -1.73 18.48
N SER A 186 -14.50 -2.31 17.33
CA SER A 186 -15.08 -3.60 16.95
C SER A 186 -14.45 -4.77 17.72
N ARG A 187 -15.22 -5.84 17.94
CA ARG A 187 -14.76 -7.06 18.65
C ARG A 187 -13.45 -7.63 18.08
N GLY A 188 -13.33 -7.68 16.75
CA GLY A 188 -12.13 -8.19 16.08
C GLY A 188 -10.91 -7.29 16.24
N GLU A 189 -11.08 -5.98 16.41
CA GLU A 189 -9.96 -5.07 16.69
C GLU A 189 -9.49 -5.19 18.14
N ILE A 190 -10.41 -5.34 19.08
CA ILE A 190 -10.10 -5.54 20.50
C ILE A 190 -9.24 -6.79 20.68
N ASP A 191 -9.62 -7.92 20.05
CA ASP A 191 -8.86 -9.17 20.12
C ASP A 191 -7.44 -9.03 19.56
N ARG A 192 -7.28 -8.32 18.43
CA ARG A 192 -5.96 -8.08 17.83
C ARG A 192 -5.09 -7.21 18.74
N ILE A 193 -5.67 -6.18 19.35
CA ILE A 193 -4.94 -5.25 20.22
C ILE A 193 -4.52 -5.93 21.53
N ILE A 194 -5.42 -6.68 22.18
CA ILE A 194 -5.12 -7.40 23.42
C ILE A 194 -4.00 -8.44 23.18
N ASN A 195 -4.13 -9.26 22.13
CA ASN A 195 -3.09 -10.25 21.80
C ASN A 195 -1.74 -9.61 21.52
N ARG A 196 -1.73 -8.47 20.82
CA ARG A 196 -0.50 -7.70 20.59
C ARG A 196 0.11 -7.18 21.88
N MET A 197 -0.69 -6.62 22.79
CA MET A 197 -0.20 -6.08 24.06
C MET A 197 0.33 -7.16 25.00
N ILE A 198 -0.25 -8.36 24.98
CA ILE A 198 0.28 -9.54 25.70
C ILE A 198 1.63 -9.96 25.10
N THR A 199 1.72 -10.01 23.78
CA THR A 199 2.96 -10.38 23.07
C THR A 199 4.08 -9.37 23.31
N GLU A 200 3.74 -8.08 23.38
CA GLU A 200 4.67 -6.99 23.70
C GLU A 200 4.97 -6.86 25.20
N GLY A 201 4.33 -7.66 26.06
CA GLY A 201 4.55 -7.66 27.51
C GLY A 201 4.04 -6.41 28.22
N ARG A 202 3.15 -5.61 27.61
CA ARG A 202 2.57 -4.39 28.22
C ARG A 202 1.42 -4.71 29.17
N ILE A 203 0.73 -5.81 28.93
CA ILE A 203 -0.31 -6.35 29.81
C ILE A 203 -0.06 -7.83 30.04
N TYR A 204 -0.41 -8.32 31.22
CA TYR A 204 -0.34 -9.74 31.57
C TYR A 204 -1.66 -10.18 32.20
N SER A 205 -1.94 -11.48 32.16
CA SER A 205 -3.18 -12.05 32.69
C SER A 205 -2.91 -12.81 33.99
N PRO A 206 -3.21 -12.24 35.18
CA PRO A 206 -3.02 -12.93 36.46
C PRO A 206 -4.04 -14.05 36.71
N LYS A 207 -5.23 -13.99 36.09
CA LYS A 207 -6.27 -15.03 36.11
C LYS A 207 -6.92 -15.10 34.73
N PRO A 208 -7.41 -16.27 34.27
CA PRO A 208 -8.16 -16.36 33.02
C PRO A 208 -9.33 -15.38 33.03
N GLY A 209 -9.35 -14.44 32.09
CA GLY A 209 -10.37 -13.39 32.02
C GLY A 209 -10.08 -12.12 32.83
N ALA A 210 -8.88 -11.97 33.41
CA ALA A 210 -8.43 -10.74 34.06
C ALA A 210 -7.12 -10.26 33.44
N TYR A 211 -7.01 -8.96 33.19
CA TYR A 211 -5.80 -8.31 32.67
C TYR A 211 -5.26 -7.28 33.66
N ARG A 212 -3.94 -7.13 33.65
CA ARG A 212 -3.22 -6.14 34.45
C ARG A 212 -2.04 -5.58 33.66
N LEU A 213 -1.66 -4.34 33.96
CA LEU A 213 -0.46 -3.74 33.38
C LEU A 213 0.79 -4.34 34.02
N THR A 214 1.79 -4.65 33.18
CA THR A 214 3.12 -5.08 33.63
C THR A 214 3.91 -3.88 34.16
#